data_AF-A0A2H6N2J0-F1
#
_entry.id   AF-A0A2H6N2J0-F1
#
_cell.length_a   1.000
_cell.length_b   1.000
_cell.length_c   1.000
_cell.angle_alpha   90.00
_cell.angle_beta   90.00
_cell.angle_gamma   90.00
#
_symmetry.space_group_name_H-M   'P 1'
#
loop_
_entity.id
_entity.type
_entity.pdbx_description
1 polymer ?
#
loop_
_entity_poly.entity_id
_entity_poly.type
_entity_poly.pdbx_seq_one_letter_code
_entity_poly.pdbx_strand_id
1 'polypeptide(L)'
;FLEHPHFFQILGFSRKGREEYCYNFFGKENPDQATQAFRFVKQNDTLFTMCVIPLVSWIICTVMKQEMESGKDLQKTPYTLTVIYILYLSSLLKFHHKESKQDVQSDVKGLCSLAVEGVWKQEPFFMEEEVKKYIINQGDFLPLFLNQSIFKRGIGRIQTYSF
;
A
#
# COMPACT_ATOMS: atom_id res chain seq x y z
N PHE A 1 -5.26 27.56 -21.71
CA PHE A 1 -3.88 27.05 -21.68
C PHE A 1 -3.07 27.93 -20.73
N LEU A 2 -2.21 27.36 -19.89
CA LEU A 2 -1.34 28.16 -19.02
C LEU A 2 -0.30 28.85 -19.89
N GLU A 3 -0.21 30.18 -19.80
CA GLU A 3 0.66 30.98 -20.65
C GLU A 3 2.15 30.78 -20.31
N HIS A 4 2.48 30.38 -19.08
CA HIS A 4 3.85 30.09 -18.62
C HIS A 4 3.93 28.93 -17.61
N PRO A 5 3.95 27.66 -18.08
CA PRO A 5 4.04 26.52 -17.16
C PRO A 5 5.43 26.42 -16.52
N HIS A 6 5.46 26.17 -15.22
CA HIS A 6 6.67 25.80 -14.48
C HIS A 6 6.63 24.31 -14.17
N PHE A 7 7.76 23.62 -14.33
CA PHE A 7 7.89 22.19 -14.11
C PHE A 7 8.77 21.93 -12.89
N PHE A 8 8.27 21.11 -11.97
CA PHE A 8 9.01 20.63 -10.81
C PHE A 8 9.00 19.11 -10.82
N GLN A 9 10.15 18.49 -10.57
CA GLN A 9 10.27 17.05 -10.47
C GLN A 9 10.35 16.62 -8.99
N ILE A 10 9.48 15.69 -8.60
CA ILE A 10 9.52 15.07 -7.27
C ILE A 10 10.40 13.83 -7.35
N LEU A 11 11.61 13.90 -6.79
CA LEU A 11 12.63 12.85 -6.89
C LEU A 11 12.53 11.75 -5.81
N GLY A 12 11.68 11.94 -4.80
CA GLY A 12 11.58 11.03 -3.66
C GLY A 12 12.73 11.19 -2.65
N PHE A 13 12.99 10.15 -1.86
CA PHE A 13 13.95 10.20 -0.75
C PHE A 13 15.41 10.03 -1.20
N SER A 14 16.24 10.97 -0.74
CA SER A 14 17.69 10.82 -0.73
C SER A 14 18.11 9.64 0.16
N ARG A 15 19.36 9.18 0.06
CA ARG A 15 19.88 8.11 0.93
C ARG A 15 19.72 8.45 2.43
N LYS A 16 20.00 9.71 2.80
CA LYS A 16 19.78 10.22 4.16
C LYS A 16 18.30 10.26 4.51
N GLY A 17 17.45 10.70 3.58
CA GLY A 17 16.00 10.73 3.79
C GLY A 17 15.39 9.35 4.02
N ARG A 18 15.92 8.29 3.38
CA ARG A 18 15.49 6.90 3.62
C ARG A 18 15.80 6.44 5.04
N GLU A 19 16.99 6.79 5.53
CA GLU A 19 17.41 6.51 6.92
C GLU A 19 16.54 7.27 7.91
N GLU A 20 16.42 8.60 7.75
CA GLU A 20 15.59 9.45 8.60
C GLU A 20 14.13 8.98 8.61
N TYR A 21 13.58 8.62 7.45
CA TYR A 21 12.22 8.09 7.36
C TYR A 21 12.06 6.80 8.17
N CYS A 22 12.98 5.84 8.02
CA CYS A 22 12.94 4.58 8.76
C CYS A 22 12.96 4.85 10.27
N TYR A 23 13.92 5.63 10.77
CA TYR A 23 13.99 5.97 12.19
C TYR A 23 12.75 6.71 12.70
N ASN A 24 12.21 7.65 11.92
CA ASN A 24 10.99 8.37 12.28
C ASN A 24 9.74 7.47 12.30
N PHE A 25 9.65 6.49 11.40
CA PHE A 25 8.52 5.56 11.33
C PHE A 25 8.40 4.69 12.59
N PHE A 26 9.51 4.14 13.09
CA PHE A 26 9.52 3.30 14.28
C PHE A 26 9.40 4.11 15.59
N GLY A 27 9.65 5.42 15.50
CA GLY A 27 9.59 6.34 16.62
C GLY A 27 10.77 6.21 17.57
N LYS A 28 10.90 7.19 18.48
CA LYS A 28 12.01 7.26 19.45
C LYS A 28 11.99 6.13 20.49
N GLU A 29 10.85 5.48 20.67
CA GLU A 29 10.64 4.40 21.65
C GLU A 29 11.16 3.05 21.16
N ASN A 30 11.40 2.88 19.84
CA ASN A 30 11.85 1.61 19.25
C ASN A 30 13.15 1.76 18.42
N PRO A 31 14.24 2.32 18.98
CA PRO A 31 15.46 2.60 18.23
C PRO A 31 16.17 1.33 17.74
N ASP A 32 16.04 0.22 18.46
CA ASP A 32 16.63 -1.07 18.09
C ASP A 32 15.91 -1.68 16.89
N GLN A 33 14.58 -1.64 16.87
CA GLN A 33 13.79 -2.10 15.72
C GLN A 33 14.07 -1.24 14.48
N ALA A 34 14.16 0.09 14.64
CA ALA A 34 14.53 0.99 13.57
C ALA A 34 15.90 0.64 12.97
N THR A 35 16.89 0.41 13.83
CA THR A 35 18.26 0.06 13.42
C THR A 35 18.30 -1.30 12.72
N GLN A 36 17.58 -2.30 13.23
CA GLN A 36 17.51 -3.63 12.64
C GLN A 36 16.83 -3.60 11.27
N ALA A 37 15.68 -2.92 11.14
CA ALA A 37 14.95 -2.75 9.89
C ALA A 37 15.79 -1.98 8.86
N PHE A 38 16.38 -0.85 9.24
CA PHE A 38 17.21 -0.07 8.34
C PHE A 38 18.44 -0.85 7.88
N ARG A 39 19.13 -1.54 8.78
CA ARG A 39 20.27 -2.41 8.43
C ARG A 39 19.86 -3.48 7.43
N PHE A 40 18.73 -4.15 7.66
CA PHE A 40 18.21 -5.17 6.75
C PHE A 40 17.94 -4.59 5.35
N VAL A 41 17.20 -3.47 5.28
CA VAL A 41 16.86 -2.81 4.01
C VAL A 41 18.12 -2.34 3.28
N LYS A 42 19.06 -1.74 4.01
CA LYS A 42 20.32 -1.22 3.45
C LYS A 42 21.23 -2.31 2.90
N GLN A 43 21.17 -3.54 3.45
CA GLN A 43 21.92 -4.69 2.95
C GLN A 43 21.35 -5.26 1.65
N ASN A 44 20.10 -4.93 1.30
CA ASN A 44 19.46 -5.36 0.07
C ASN A 44 19.33 -4.19 -0.91
N ASP A 45 20.21 -4.13 -1.90
CA ASP A 45 20.29 -3.01 -2.85
C ASP A 45 18.97 -2.73 -3.58
N THR A 46 18.20 -3.78 -3.91
CA THR A 46 16.89 -3.62 -4.55
C THR A 46 15.90 -2.94 -3.62
N LEU A 47 15.77 -3.42 -2.38
CA LEU A 47 14.86 -2.82 -1.40
C LEU A 47 15.29 -1.40 -1.06
N PHE A 48 16.58 -1.18 -0.81
CA PHE A 48 17.11 0.14 -0.52
C PHE A 48 16.89 1.13 -1.67
N THR A 49 17.02 0.69 -2.92
CA THR A 49 16.75 1.51 -4.11
C THR A 49 15.27 1.86 -4.22
N MET A 50 14.38 0.90 -3.99
CA MET A 50 12.93 1.13 -4.07
C MET A 50 12.42 2.08 -2.97
N CYS A 51 13.10 2.16 -1.83
CA CYS A 51 12.83 3.14 -0.78
C CYS A 51 13.00 4.62 -1.21
N VAL A 52 13.45 4.93 -2.44
CA VAL A 52 13.28 6.28 -3.01
C VAL A 52 11.82 6.72 -2.94
N ILE A 53 10.88 5.80 -3.18
CA ILE A 53 9.46 6.10 -3.21
C ILE A 53 8.93 6.09 -1.77
N PRO A 54 8.34 7.20 -1.26
CA PRO A 54 7.87 7.27 0.12
C PRO A 54 6.87 6.18 0.49
N LEU A 55 5.94 5.85 -0.41
CA LEU A 55 4.98 4.77 -0.20
C LEU A 55 5.66 3.41 -0.03
N VAL A 56 6.69 3.11 -0.82
CA VAL A 56 7.43 1.85 -0.70
C VAL A 56 8.22 1.79 0.61
N SER A 57 8.82 2.92 1.03
CA SER A 57 9.46 3.01 2.36
C SER A 57 8.49 2.72 3.49
N TRP A 58 7.27 3.27 3.41
CA TRP A 58 6.21 3.01 4.39
C TRP A 58 5.80 1.53 4.43
N ILE A 59 5.57 0.90 3.27
CA ILE A 59 5.21 -0.52 3.17
C ILE A 59 6.31 -1.40 3.76
N ILE A 60 7.57 -1.17 3.36
CA ILE A 60 8.71 -1.94 3.86
C ILE A 60 8.82 -1.80 5.38
N CYS A 61 8.78 -0.58 5.92
CA CYS A 61 8.87 -0.38 7.38
C CYS A 61 7.71 -1.06 8.12
N THR A 62 6.49 -1.00 7.57
CA THR A 62 5.32 -1.69 8.12
C THR A 62 5.52 -3.20 8.17
N VAL A 63 5.99 -3.81 7.07
CA VAL A 63 6.23 -5.26 7.01
C VAL A 63 7.39 -5.66 7.95
N MET A 64 8.49 -4.90 7.97
CA MET A 64 9.60 -5.18 8.88
C MET A 64 9.15 -5.14 10.34
N LYS A 65 8.34 -4.13 10.71
CA LYS A 65 7.77 -4.01 12.05
C LYS A 65 6.93 -5.23 12.43
N GLN A 66 5.98 -5.60 11.57
CA GLN A 66 5.11 -6.76 11.79
C GLN A 66 5.91 -8.07 11.92
N GLU A 67 6.91 -8.28 11.08
CA GLU A 67 7.72 -9.50 11.12
C GLU A 67 8.55 -9.57 12.41
N MET A 68 9.15 -8.45 12.86
CA MET A 68 9.85 -8.38 14.15
C MET A 68 8.90 -8.60 15.34
N GLU A 69 7.71 -8.00 15.33
CA GLU A 69 6.68 -8.20 16.36
C GLU A 69 6.18 -9.65 16.40
N SER A 70 6.19 -10.35 15.26
CA SER A 70 5.89 -11.79 15.17
C SER A 70 7.04 -12.71 15.62
N GLY A 71 8.16 -12.14 16.06
CA GLY A 71 9.33 -12.87 16.54
C GLY A 71 10.23 -13.44 15.43
N LYS A 72 10.03 -13.02 14.18
CA LYS A 72 10.87 -13.49 13.06
C LYS A 72 12.21 -12.75 13.02
N ASP A 73 13.24 -13.51 12.67
CA ASP A 73 14.58 -12.97 12.44
C ASP A 73 14.70 -12.51 10.98
N LEU A 74 14.73 -11.18 10.78
CA LEU A 74 14.85 -10.57 9.46
C LEU A 74 16.12 -11.02 8.71
N GLN A 75 17.19 -11.35 9.42
CA GLN A 75 18.46 -11.73 8.80
C GLN A 75 18.45 -13.17 8.25
N LYS A 76 17.51 -14.01 8.70
CA LYS A 76 17.38 -15.41 8.26
C LYS A 76 16.33 -15.61 7.18
N THR A 77 15.52 -14.58 6.91
CA THR A 77 14.40 -14.67 5.97
C THR A 77 14.73 -13.87 4.71
N PRO A 78 14.70 -14.48 3.52
CA PRO A 78 14.88 -13.74 2.29
C PRO A 78 13.62 -12.92 2.00
N TYR A 79 13.76 -11.59 1.93
CA TYR A 79 12.69 -10.71 1.46
C TYR A 79 13.06 -10.12 0.11
N THR A 80 12.20 -10.37 -0.86
CA THR A 80 12.15 -9.64 -2.14
C THR A 80 11.05 -8.59 -2.07
N LEU A 81 11.06 -7.64 -3.00
CA LEU A 81 9.98 -6.66 -3.09
C LEU A 81 8.61 -7.33 -3.23
N THR A 82 8.50 -8.37 -4.05
CA THR A 82 7.26 -9.15 -4.22
C THR A 82 6.82 -9.81 -2.91
N VAL A 83 7.75 -10.42 -2.17
CA VAL A 83 7.43 -11.00 -0.85
C VAL A 83 6.92 -9.94 0.10
N ILE A 84 7.52 -8.75 0.13
CA ILE A 84 7.06 -7.63 0.95
C ILE A 84 5.64 -7.20 0.58
N TYR A 85 5.33 -7.05 -0.71
CA TYR A 85 3.96 -6.73 -1.14
C TYR A 85 2.95 -7.84 -0.78
N ILE A 86 3.33 -9.11 -0.90
CA ILE A 86 2.49 -10.24 -0.49
C ILE A 86 2.25 -10.21 1.03
N LEU A 87 3.27 -9.94 1.83
CA LEU A 87 3.14 -9.84 3.29
C LEU A 87 2.28 -8.65 3.70
N TYR A 88 2.47 -7.50 3.06
CA TYR A 88 1.65 -6.32 3.26
C TYR A 88 0.17 -6.61 2.95
N LEU A 89 -0.12 -7.16 1.76
CA LEU A 89 -1.46 -7.59 1.36
C LEU A 89 -2.04 -8.60 2.36
N SER A 90 -1.25 -9.60 2.76
CA SER A 90 -1.68 -10.60 3.74
C SER A 90 -2.01 -9.97 5.10
N SER A 91 -1.28 -8.93 5.51
CA SER A 91 -1.57 -8.24 6.77
C SER A 91 -2.90 -7.49 6.70
N LEU A 92 -3.19 -6.77 5.60
CA LEU A 92 -4.48 -6.12 5.37
C LEU A 92 -5.64 -7.11 5.46
N LEU A 93 -5.49 -8.27 4.83
CA LEU A 93 -6.52 -9.32 4.83
C LEU A 93 -6.71 -9.97 6.21
N LYS A 94 -5.66 -10.09 7.02
CA LYS A 94 -5.78 -10.60 8.41
C LYS A 94 -6.58 -9.65 9.30
N PHE A 95 -6.49 -8.34 9.12
CA PHE A 95 -7.31 -7.41 9.92
C PHE A 95 -8.82 -7.55 9.64
N HIS A 96 -9.21 -8.25 8.56
CA HIS A 96 -10.59 -8.54 8.18
C HIS A 96 -11.16 -9.86 8.77
N HIS A 97 -10.57 -10.38 9.85
CA HIS A 97 -10.86 -11.70 10.47
C HIS A 97 -12.32 -11.99 10.92
N LYS A 98 -13.30 -11.15 10.56
CA LYS A 98 -14.73 -11.40 10.81
C LYS A 98 -15.40 -12.25 9.73
N GLU A 99 -14.79 -12.43 8.55
CA GLU A 99 -15.39 -13.14 7.41
C GLU A 99 -14.79 -14.53 7.16
N SER A 100 -15.53 -15.38 6.42
CA SER A 100 -15.04 -16.71 6.08
C SER A 100 -13.89 -16.64 5.06
N LYS A 101 -13.01 -17.65 5.04
CA LYS A 101 -11.90 -17.72 4.07
C LYS A 101 -12.39 -17.68 2.61
N GLN A 102 -13.60 -18.17 2.36
CA GLN A 102 -14.18 -18.23 1.03
C GLN A 102 -14.63 -16.86 0.55
N ASP A 103 -15.14 -16.03 1.46
CA ASP A 103 -15.56 -14.65 1.18
C ASP A 103 -14.36 -13.79 0.80
N VAL A 104 -13.30 -13.82 1.63
CA VAL A 104 -12.04 -13.11 1.37
C VAL A 104 -11.44 -13.46 0.00
N GLN A 105 -11.48 -14.75 -0.39
CA GLN A 105 -10.96 -15.17 -1.69
C GLN A 105 -11.80 -14.61 -2.84
N SER A 106 -13.12 -14.56 -2.69
CA SER A 106 -14.02 -14.01 -3.69
C SER A 106 -13.80 -12.52 -3.86
N ASP A 107 -13.71 -11.77 -2.75
CA ASP A 107 -13.53 -10.32 -2.81
C ASP A 107 -12.15 -9.91 -3.35
N VAL A 108 -11.09 -10.65 -3.03
CA VAL A 108 -9.77 -10.45 -3.65
C VAL A 108 -9.81 -10.69 -5.15
N LYS A 109 -10.51 -11.73 -5.62
CA LYS A 109 -10.71 -11.94 -7.08
C LYS A 109 -11.51 -10.81 -7.71
N GLY A 110 -12.51 -10.29 -7.00
CA GLY A 110 -13.26 -9.11 -7.37
C GLY A 110 -12.36 -7.89 -7.58
N LEU A 111 -11.53 -7.55 -6.57
CA LEU A 111 -10.54 -6.47 -6.64
C LEU A 111 -9.58 -6.65 -7.81
N CYS A 112 -9.05 -7.86 -8.03
CA CYS A 112 -8.16 -8.13 -9.14
C CYS A 112 -8.85 -7.89 -10.49
N SER A 113 -10.12 -8.29 -10.61
CA SER A 113 -10.91 -8.08 -11.84
C SER A 113 -11.13 -6.59 -12.10
N LEU A 114 -11.50 -5.83 -11.07
CA LEU A 114 -11.67 -4.38 -11.14
C LEU A 114 -10.36 -3.67 -11.53
N ALA A 115 -9.24 -4.05 -10.92
CA ALA A 115 -7.92 -3.49 -11.22
C ALA A 115 -7.51 -3.74 -12.68
N VAL A 116 -7.70 -4.98 -13.17
CA VAL A 116 -7.40 -5.34 -14.56
C VAL A 116 -8.27 -4.53 -15.53
N GLU A 117 -9.57 -4.39 -15.25
CA GLU A 117 -10.48 -3.60 -16.09
C GLU A 117 -10.09 -2.13 -16.14
N GLY A 118 -9.77 -1.51 -14.99
CA GLY A 118 -9.36 -0.11 -14.94
C GLY A 118 -8.05 0.15 -15.71
N VAL A 119 -7.07 -0.76 -15.60
CA VAL A 119 -5.84 -0.66 -16.39
C VAL A 119 -6.13 -0.78 -17.89
N TRP A 120 -6.99 -1.72 -18.30
CA TRP A 120 -7.34 -1.91 -19.71
C TRP A 120 -8.08 -0.72 -20.30
N LYS A 121 -8.99 -0.11 -19.53
CA LYS A 121 -9.75 1.08 -19.93
C LYS A 121 -8.98 2.39 -19.76
N GLN A 122 -7.85 2.36 -19.06
CA GLN A 122 -7.11 3.55 -18.59
C GLN A 122 -7.98 4.48 -17.71
N GLU A 123 -8.86 3.88 -16.91
CA GLU A 123 -9.76 4.57 -15.99
C GLU A 123 -9.32 4.33 -14.54
N PRO A 124 -8.82 5.36 -13.82
CA PRO A 124 -8.36 5.21 -12.44
C PRO A 124 -9.50 5.33 -11.41
N PHE A 125 -10.69 5.75 -11.84
CA PHE A 125 -11.86 5.94 -10.99
C PHE A 125 -12.96 4.97 -11.41
N PHE A 126 -13.57 4.30 -10.45
CA PHE A 126 -14.66 3.37 -10.63
C PHE A 126 -15.91 3.92 -9.98
N MET A 127 -17.05 3.86 -10.67
CA MET A 127 -18.34 4.19 -10.06
C MET A 127 -18.74 3.12 -9.05
N GLU A 128 -19.62 3.49 -8.12
CA GLU A 128 -20.10 2.56 -7.10
C GLU A 128 -20.69 1.29 -7.73
N GLU A 129 -21.53 1.41 -8.74
CA GLU A 129 -22.13 0.29 -9.48
C GLU A 129 -21.09 -0.68 -10.09
N GLU A 130 -19.94 -0.17 -10.55
CA GLU A 130 -18.86 -0.99 -11.10
C GLU A 130 -18.16 -1.77 -9.98
N VAL A 131 -17.93 -1.14 -8.83
CA VAL A 131 -17.37 -1.81 -7.65
C VAL A 131 -18.32 -2.90 -7.14
N LYS A 132 -19.64 -2.61 -7.07
CA LYS A 132 -20.66 -3.59 -6.62
C LYS A 132 -20.77 -4.81 -7.53
N LYS A 133 -20.38 -4.71 -8.80
CA LYS A 133 -20.37 -5.83 -9.74
C LYS A 133 -19.32 -6.89 -9.37
N TYR A 134 -18.20 -6.47 -8.80
CA TYR A 134 -17.05 -7.34 -8.56
C TYR A 134 -16.86 -7.72 -7.09
N ILE A 135 -17.26 -6.86 -6.15
CA ILE A 135 -16.97 -7.04 -4.72
C ILE A 135 -18.28 -7.25 -3.96
N ILE A 136 -18.37 -8.39 -3.28
CA ILE A 136 -19.59 -8.85 -2.62
C ILE A 136 -19.68 -8.23 -1.23
N ASN A 137 -18.58 -8.21 -0.47
CA ASN A 137 -18.53 -7.59 0.85
C ASN A 137 -18.03 -6.16 0.78
N GLN A 138 -18.94 -5.21 0.97
CA GLN A 138 -18.68 -3.77 0.87
C GLN A 138 -18.40 -3.09 2.22
N GLY A 139 -18.32 -3.88 3.30
CA GLY A 139 -18.10 -3.40 4.66
C GLY A 139 -16.64 -3.00 4.91
N ASP A 140 -16.03 -3.58 5.94
CA ASP A 140 -14.66 -3.27 6.37
C ASP A 140 -13.60 -3.61 5.29
N PHE A 141 -13.96 -4.33 4.21
CA PHE A 141 -13.05 -4.79 3.16
C PHE A 141 -12.68 -3.70 2.15
N LEU A 142 -13.66 -2.95 1.65
CA LEU A 142 -13.44 -1.94 0.61
C LEU A 142 -12.44 -0.85 1.03
N PRO A 143 -12.53 -0.26 2.25
CA PRO A 143 -11.63 0.82 2.65
C PRO A 143 -10.17 0.40 2.80
N LEU A 144 -9.87 -0.90 2.83
CA LEU A 144 -8.49 -1.42 2.90
C LEU A 144 -7.75 -1.28 1.56
N PHE A 145 -8.50 -1.22 0.46
CA PHE A 145 -7.94 -1.29 -0.90
C PHE A 145 -8.41 -0.16 -1.81
N LEU A 146 -9.54 0.46 -1.51
CA LEU A 146 -10.14 1.50 -2.33
C LEU A 146 -10.41 2.76 -1.50
N ASN A 147 -9.91 3.88 -1.99
CA ASN A 147 -10.21 5.21 -1.51
C ASN A 147 -11.53 5.68 -2.10
N GLN A 148 -12.49 6.01 -1.22
CA GLN A 148 -13.77 6.59 -1.63
C GLN A 148 -13.63 8.11 -1.80
N SER A 149 -14.04 8.61 -2.96
CA SER A 149 -14.13 10.05 -3.28
C SER A 149 -15.56 10.43 -3.62
N ILE A 150 -16.03 11.55 -3.04
CA ILE A 150 -17.39 12.09 -3.28
C ILE A 150 -17.28 13.39 -4.05
N PHE A 151 -17.81 13.40 -5.27
CA PHE A 151 -17.84 14.57 -6.14
C PHE A 151 -19.25 15.16 -6.22
N LYS A 152 -19.35 16.49 -6.28
CA LYS A 152 -20.62 17.17 -6.57
C LYS A 152 -20.75 17.37 -8.08
N ARG A 153 -21.82 16.87 -8.68
CA ARG A 153 -22.17 17.14 -10.08
C ARG A 153 -23.57 17.76 -10.12
N GLY A 154 -23.62 19.09 -10.20
CA GLY A 154 -24.86 19.85 -10.08
C GLY A 154 -25.49 19.68 -8.68
N ILE A 155 -26.73 19.22 -8.63
CA ILE A 155 -27.48 18.97 -7.37
C ILE A 155 -27.22 17.53 -6.84
N GLY A 156 -26.61 16.66 -7.65
CA GLY A 156 -26.32 15.27 -7.29
C GLY A 156 -24.94 15.06 -6.65
N ARG A 157 -24.83 13.99 -5.85
CA ARG A 157 -23.54 13.46 -5.36
C ARG A 157 -23.18 12.23 -6.19
N ILE A 158 -21.94 12.17 -6.66
CA ILE A 158 -21.36 11.01 -7.32
C ILE A 158 -20.31 10.43 -6.40
N GLN A 159 -20.39 9.12 -6.20
CA GLN A 159 -19.45 8.36 -5.41
C GLN A 159 -18.56 7.55 -6.35
N THR A 160 -17.26 7.71 -6.18
CA THR A 160 -16.25 7.03 -6.98
C THR A 160 -15.21 6.40 -6.07
N TYR A 161 -14.53 5.40 -6.59
CA TYR A 161 -13.50 4.65 -5.90
C TYR A 161 -12.23 4.66 -6.74
N SER A 162 -11.08 4.72 -6.09
CA SER A 162 -9.77 4.48 -6.72
C SER A 162 -8.96 3.58 -5.81
N PHE A 163 -8.00 2.84 -6.37
CA PHE A 163 -6.98 2.18 -5.57
C PHE A 163 -6.08 3.20 -4.85
#